data_AF-A0A5C8AH29-F1
#
_entry.id   AF-A0A5C8AH29-F1
#
_cell.length_a   1.000
_cell.length_b   1.000
_cell.length_c   1.000
_cell.angle_alpha   90.00
_cell.angle_beta   90.00
_cell.angle_gamma   90.00
#
_symmetry.space_group_name_H-M   'P 1'
#
loop_
_entity.id
_entity.type
_entity.pdbx_description
1 polymer ?
#
loop_
_entity_poly.entity_id
_entity_poly.type
_entity_poly.pdbx_seq_one_letter_code
_entity_poly.pdbx_strand_id
1 'polypeptide(L)'
;MFRLKNCLIVMFAIVASQSLAQKTEKKIVTLARINSIEEAEAYVQKNPKARVGRFNRNIDSVEYKEISKNYRIGDIFFGKKLTYKLLKQESETIYSCQYIVFDGTQLPKHTIDSLRITLLNQAKSGVPFYSLIETMKRTVNSKGGDSGWFHKEKMGTEFISQLISHQIGDIFLLDDNAKQMYYVVYKNTNESFAQSWVFIAM
;
A
#
# COMPACT_ATOMS: atom_id res chain seq x y z
N MET A 1 -25.69 -53.30 -4.90
CA MET A 1 -24.28 -53.62 -4.59
C MET A 1 -23.46 -52.35 -4.77
N PHE A 2 -23.27 -51.56 -3.70
CA PHE A 2 -22.39 -50.38 -3.74
C PHE A 2 -20.97 -50.87 -4.02
N ARG A 3 -20.44 -50.56 -5.21
CA ARG A 3 -19.11 -51.01 -5.61
C ARG A 3 -18.08 -50.42 -4.63
N LEU A 4 -17.22 -51.24 -4.04
CA LEU A 4 -16.20 -50.88 -3.03
C LEU A 4 -15.39 -49.62 -3.39
N LYS A 5 -15.18 -49.38 -4.70
CA LYS A 5 -14.56 -48.16 -5.25
C LYS A 5 -15.33 -46.88 -4.90
N ASN A 6 -16.66 -46.89 -4.94
CA ASN A 6 -17.50 -45.73 -4.62
C ASN A 6 -17.47 -45.44 -3.11
N CYS A 7 -17.33 -46.47 -2.27
CA CYS A 7 -17.22 -46.32 -0.81
C CYS A 7 -15.87 -45.70 -0.39
N LEU A 8 -14.77 -46.10 -1.06
CA LEU A 8 -13.44 -45.50 -0.87
C LEU A 8 -13.40 -44.02 -1.27
N ILE A 9 -14.05 -43.65 -2.37
CA ILE A 9 -14.15 -42.24 -2.81
C ILE A 9 -14.92 -41.40 -1.80
N VAL A 10 -16.04 -41.90 -1.28
CA VAL A 10 -16.84 -41.18 -0.25
C VAL A 10 -16.06 -41.04 1.06
N MET A 11 -15.36 -42.09 1.52
CA MET A 11 -14.51 -41.98 2.72
C MET A 11 -13.36 -40.98 2.53
N PHE A 12 -12.71 -40.95 1.36
CA PHE A 12 -11.65 -39.99 1.08
C PHE A 12 -12.18 -38.54 1.03
N ALA A 13 -13.38 -38.34 0.49
CA ALA A 13 -14.04 -37.03 0.47
C ALA A 13 -14.39 -36.53 1.90
N ILE A 14 -14.85 -37.41 2.78
CA ILE A 14 -15.16 -37.08 4.18
C ILE A 14 -13.88 -36.69 4.94
N VAL A 15 -12.79 -37.44 4.80
CA VAL A 15 -11.51 -37.13 5.48
C VAL A 15 -10.92 -35.81 4.98
N ALA A 16 -10.97 -35.55 3.66
CA ALA A 16 -10.51 -34.28 3.10
C ALA A 16 -11.29 -33.09 3.66
N SER A 17 -12.61 -33.20 3.83
CA SER A 17 -13.45 -32.13 4.38
C SER A 17 -13.13 -31.78 5.84
N GLN A 18 -12.83 -32.78 6.68
CA GLN A 18 -12.49 -32.57 8.10
C GLN A 18 -11.15 -31.84 8.26
N SER A 19 -10.15 -32.17 7.43
CA SER A 19 -8.84 -31.51 7.49
C SER A 19 -8.90 -30.01 7.16
N LEU A 20 -9.77 -29.63 6.21
CA LEU A 20 -9.96 -28.24 5.80
C LEU A 20 -10.71 -27.44 6.88
N ALA A 21 -11.72 -28.04 7.49
CA ALA A 21 -12.48 -27.46 8.59
C ALA A 21 -11.59 -27.17 9.81
N GLN A 22 -10.78 -28.15 10.23
CA GLN A 22 -9.88 -28.00 11.37
C GLN A 22 -8.84 -26.89 11.17
N LYS A 23 -8.32 -26.74 9.95
CA LYS A 23 -7.38 -25.66 9.62
C LYS A 23 -8.06 -24.29 9.75
N THR A 24 -9.30 -24.16 9.31
CA THR A 24 -10.08 -22.92 9.36
C THR A 24 -10.45 -22.55 10.80
N GLU A 25 -10.95 -23.52 11.57
CA GLU A 25 -11.27 -23.33 12.98
C GLU A 25 -10.05 -22.88 13.80
N LYS A 26 -8.89 -23.51 13.58
CA LYS A 26 -7.64 -23.09 14.22
C LYS A 26 -7.28 -21.63 13.90
N LYS A 27 -7.52 -21.15 12.67
CA LYS A 27 -7.31 -19.73 12.33
C LYS A 27 -8.23 -18.82 13.12
N ILE A 28 -9.53 -19.12 13.16
CA ILE A 28 -10.53 -18.32 13.85
C ILE A 28 -10.23 -18.24 15.35
N VAL A 29 -9.95 -19.38 15.99
CA VAL A 29 -9.59 -19.44 17.42
C VAL A 29 -8.32 -18.65 17.70
N THR A 30 -7.34 -18.70 16.79
CA THR A 30 -6.10 -17.93 16.94
C THR A 30 -6.37 -16.43 16.86
N LEU A 31 -7.08 -15.98 15.82
CA LEU A 31 -7.46 -14.57 15.65
C LEU A 31 -8.30 -14.06 16.82
N ALA A 32 -9.25 -14.86 17.31
CA ALA A 32 -10.13 -14.49 18.41
C ALA A 32 -9.35 -14.10 19.68
N ARG A 33 -8.17 -14.69 19.90
CA ARG A 33 -7.31 -14.42 21.07
C ARG A 33 -6.47 -13.14 20.95
N ILE A 34 -6.32 -12.57 19.76
CA ILE A 34 -5.48 -11.38 19.50
C ILE A 34 -6.35 -10.13 19.58
N ASN A 35 -6.21 -9.33 20.63
CA ASN A 35 -7.12 -8.22 20.94
C ASN A 35 -6.47 -6.84 20.83
N SER A 36 -5.16 -6.76 20.64
CA SER A 36 -4.44 -5.50 20.48
C SER A 36 -3.50 -5.53 19.27
N ILE A 37 -3.03 -4.34 18.88
CA ILE A 37 -2.04 -4.20 17.80
C ILE A 37 -0.71 -4.83 18.24
N GLU A 38 -0.32 -4.65 19.49
CA GLU A 38 0.92 -5.18 20.07
C GLU A 38 0.92 -6.72 20.07
N GLU A 39 -0.21 -7.35 20.45
CA GLU A 39 -0.38 -8.79 20.36
C GLU A 39 -0.32 -9.28 18.91
N ALA A 40 -0.92 -8.53 17.98
CA ALA A 40 -0.90 -8.85 16.56
C ALA A 40 0.51 -8.77 15.97
N GLU A 41 1.28 -7.74 16.31
CA GLU A 41 2.67 -7.58 15.89
C GLU A 41 3.56 -8.69 16.47
N ALA A 42 3.42 -9.00 17.77
CA ALA A 42 4.12 -10.11 18.40
C ALA A 42 3.79 -11.46 17.75
N TYR A 43 2.54 -11.64 17.30
CA TYR A 43 2.13 -12.83 16.56
C TYR A 43 2.79 -12.88 15.17
N VAL A 44 2.78 -11.78 14.41
CA VAL A 44 3.35 -11.71 13.05
C VAL A 44 4.86 -11.98 13.05
N GLN A 45 5.60 -11.51 14.05
CA GLN A 45 7.03 -11.81 14.20
C GLN A 45 7.31 -13.32 14.25
N LYS A 46 6.43 -14.10 14.86
CA LYS A 46 6.54 -15.57 14.98
C LYS A 46 5.89 -16.31 13.82
N ASN A 47 5.08 -15.62 13.01
CA ASN A 47 4.24 -16.22 11.97
C ASN A 47 4.34 -15.42 10.67
N PRO A 48 5.37 -15.68 9.83
CA PRO A 48 5.66 -14.86 8.64
C PRO A 48 4.55 -14.82 7.56
N LYS A 49 3.57 -15.71 7.65
CA LYS A 49 2.40 -15.73 6.74
C LYS A 49 1.29 -14.79 7.20
N ALA A 50 1.31 -14.38 8.45
CA ALA A 50 0.37 -13.40 8.98
C ALA A 50 0.91 -11.98 8.74
N ARG A 51 0.02 -11.00 8.73
CA ARG A 51 0.39 -9.60 8.63
C ARG A 51 -0.57 -8.71 9.39
N VAL A 52 -0.04 -7.64 9.97
CA VAL A 52 -0.82 -6.47 10.37
C VAL A 52 -0.95 -5.55 9.16
N GLY A 53 -2.13 -5.02 8.92
CA GLY A 53 -2.40 -4.14 7.79
C GLY A 53 -3.46 -3.10 8.11
N ARG A 54 -3.69 -2.21 7.14
CA ARG A 54 -4.68 -1.15 7.23
C ARG A 54 -5.56 -1.17 5.98
N PHE A 55 -6.84 -0.86 6.16
CA PHE A 55 -7.69 -0.38 5.09
C PHE A 55 -7.91 1.10 5.34
N ASN A 56 -7.36 1.95 4.47
CA ASN A 56 -7.42 3.39 4.65
C ASN A 56 -8.55 4.01 3.82
N ARG A 57 -9.26 4.98 4.41
CA ARG A 57 -10.44 5.61 3.78
C ARG A 57 -10.17 6.22 2.40
N ASN A 58 -8.99 6.77 2.20
CA ASN A 58 -8.65 7.51 0.99
C ASN A 58 -7.88 6.64 -0.01
N ILE A 59 -7.15 5.64 0.48
CA ILE A 59 -6.28 4.78 -0.33
C ILE A 59 -7.02 3.51 -0.75
N ASP A 60 -7.69 2.84 0.20
CA ASP A 60 -8.46 1.61 0.01
C ASP A 60 -9.97 1.90 0.10
N SER A 61 -10.42 2.96 -0.58
CA SER A 61 -11.73 3.57 -0.32
C SER A 61 -12.94 2.62 -0.48
N VAL A 62 -12.83 1.60 -1.34
CA VAL A 62 -13.89 0.61 -1.57
C VAL A 62 -13.94 -0.37 -0.40
N GLU A 63 -12.81 -0.99 -0.07
CA GLU A 63 -12.67 -1.91 1.05
C GLU A 63 -13.02 -1.24 2.38
N TYR A 64 -12.56 0.00 2.58
CA TYR A 64 -12.88 0.77 3.77
C TYR A 64 -14.40 0.97 3.94
N LYS A 65 -15.11 1.32 2.86
CA LYS A 65 -16.57 1.51 2.90
C LYS A 65 -17.31 0.20 3.19
N GLU A 66 -16.93 -0.88 2.52
CA GLU A 66 -17.51 -2.20 2.77
C GLU A 66 -17.29 -2.66 4.20
N ILE A 67 -16.08 -2.43 4.74
CA ILE A 67 -15.77 -2.80 6.11
C ILE A 67 -16.57 -1.97 7.11
N SER A 68 -16.62 -0.65 6.91
CA SER A 68 -17.33 0.27 7.81
C SER A 68 -18.82 -0.02 7.88
N LYS A 69 -19.41 -0.49 6.77
CA LYS A 69 -20.83 -0.85 6.70
C LYS A 69 -21.13 -2.16 7.44
N ASN A 70 -20.28 -3.17 7.28
CA ASN A 70 -20.63 -4.55 7.60
C ASN A 70 -19.98 -5.11 8.87
N TYR A 71 -18.92 -4.48 9.39
CA TYR A 71 -18.14 -5.04 10.49
C TYR A 71 -17.84 -4.01 11.60
N ARG A 72 -17.41 -4.51 12.75
CA ARG A 72 -17.02 -3.78 13.96
C ARG A 72 -15.67 -4.28 14.48
N ILE A 73 -15.07 -3.50 15.38
CA ILE A 73 -13.85 -3.92 16.09
C ILE A 73 -14.10 -5.26 16.78
N GLY A 74 -13.16 -6.19 16.63
CA GLY A 74 -13.25 -7.56 17.15
C GLY A 74 -13.78 -8.58 16.14
N ASP A 75 -14.52 -8.13 15.12
CA ASP A 75 -15.11 -9.03 14.12
C ASP A 75 -14.03 -9.74 13.30
N ILE A 76 -14.31 -11.01 13.00
CA ILE A 76 -13.52 -11.85 12.11
C ILE A 76 -14.29 -12.07 10.81
N PHE A 77 -13.64 -11.83 9.67
CA PHE A 77 -14.26 -12.01 8.36
C PHE A 77 -13.30 -12.64 7.35
N PHE A 78 -13.87 -13.18 6.26
CA PHE A 78 -13.13 -13.95 5.25
C PHE A 78 -13.00 -13.13 3.97
N GLY A 79 -11.77 -12.86 3.55
CA GLY A 79 -11.49 -12.41 2.19
C GLY A 79 -11.16 -13.58 1.27
N LYS A 80 -10.83 -13.28 0.01
CA LYS A 80 -10.54 -14.30 -1.02
C LYS A 80 -9.40 -15.26 -0.65
N LYS A 81 -8.40 -14.78 0.10
CA LYS A 81 -7.17 -15.54 0.42
C LYS A 81 -6.82 -15.57 1.91
N LEU A 82 -7.33 -14.62 2.68
CA LEU A 82 -6.95 -14.40 4.07
C LEU A 82 -8.19 -14.29 4.95
N THR A 83 -8.03 -14.65 6.21
CA THR A 83 -9.00 -14.38 7.27
C THR A 83 -8.50 -13.19 8.07
N TYR A 84 -9.38 -12.23 8.32
CA TYR A 84 -9.06 -10.93 8.92
C TYR A 84 -9.72 -10.82 10.28
N LYS A 85 -9.07 -10.13 11.23
CA LYS A 85 -9.72 -9.60 12.44
C LYS A 85 -9.51 -8.09 12.51
N LEU A 86 -10.58 -7.34 12.71
CA LEU A 86 -10.49 -5.89 12.96
C LEU A 86 -10.05 -5.65 14.40
N LEU A 87 -9.01 -4.85 14.57
CA LEU A 87 -8.41 -4.58 15.88
C LEU A 87 -8.77 -3.19 16.39
N LYS A 88 -8.78 -2.20 15.50
CA LYS A 88 -8.96 -0.79 15.88
C LYS A 88 -9.33 0.05 14.67
N GLN A 89 -9.94 1.21 14.93
CA GLN A 89 -9.97 2.32 14.00
C GLN A 89 -9.06 3.43 14.50
N GLU A 90 -8.20 3.96 13.64
CA GLU A 90 -7.28 5.04 13.98
C GLU A 90 -7.19 6.09 12.87
N SER A 91 -6.71 7.27 13.24
CA SER A 91 -6.37 8.32 12.27
C SER A 91 -4.90 8.21 11.93
N GLU A 92 -4.56 8.31 10.65
CA GLU A 92 -3.18 8.34 10.18
C GLU A 92 -2.96 9.47 9.18
N THR A 93 -1.71 9.91 9.10
CA THR A 93 -1.27 10.92 8.14
C THR A 93 -1.00 10.27 6.80
N ILE A 94 -1.63 10.82 5.76
CA ILE A 94 -1.44 10.44 4.35
C ILE A 94 -0.93 11.62 3.55
N TYR A 95 -0.22 11.32 2.47
CA TYR A 95 0.49 12.29 1.64
C TYR A 95 0.02 12.16 0.18
N SER A 96 0.15 13.24 -0.57
CA SER A 96 -0.11 13.28 -2.00
C SER A 96 0.81 14.32 -2.64
N CYS A 97 1.29 14.02 -3.85
CA CYS A 97 2.10 14.92 -4.65
C CYS A 97 1.99 14.53 -6.13
N GLN A 98 2.39 15.43 -7.01
CA GLN A 98 2.72 15.06 -8.38
C GLN A 98 4.23 14.89 -8.52
N TYR A 99 4.68 13.95 -9.33
CA TYR A 99 6.11 13.75 -9.52
C TYR A 99 6.45 13.20 -10.91
N ILE A 100 7.70 13.43 -11.30
CA ILE A 100 8.39 12.77 -12.41
C ILE A 100 9.56 12.03 -11.79
N VAL A 101 9.79 10.77 -12.16
CA VAL A 101 10.93 9.98 -11.69
C VAL A 101 11.75 9.44 -12.85
N PHE A 102 13.07 9.55 -12.71
CA PHE A 102 14.07 9.02 -13.61
C PHE A 102 14.82 7.87 -12.94
N ASP A 103 15.06 6.83 -13.72
CA ASP A 103 15.78 5.63 -13.29
C ASP A 103 17.25 5.74 -13.73
N GLY A 104 18.15 5.86 -12.75
CA GLY A 104 19.60 5.95 -12.96
C GLY A 104 20.23 4.69 -13.53
N THR A 105 19.51 3.56 -13.54
CA THR A 105 19.95 2.35 -14.24
C THR A 105 19.70 2.43 -15.75
N GLN A 106 18.80 3.34 -16.17
CA GLN A 106 18.42 3.52 -17.58
C GLN A 106 19.06 4.76 -18.21
N LEU A 107 19.30 5.80 -17.43
CA LEU A 107 19.90 7.05 -17.90
C LEU A 107 21.09 7.47 -17.02
N PRO A 108 22.19 7.98 -17.61
CA PRO A 108 23.30 8.51 -16.84
C PRO A 108 22.87 9.68 -15.93
N LYS A 109 23.41 9.74 -14.72
CA LYS A 109 23.04 10.77 -13.74
C LYS A 109 23.17 12.20 -14.28
N HIS A 110 24.24 12.52 -15.01
CA HIS A 110 24.43 13.85 -15.58
C HIS A 110 23.33 14.24 -16.58
N THR A 111 22.83 13.28 -17.37
CA THR A 111 21.70 13.45 -18.28
C THR A 111 20.42 13.71 -17.49
N ILE A 112 20.18 12.92 -16.44
CA ILE A 112 19.04 13.09 -15.54
C ILE A 112 19.07 14.49 -14.89
N ASP A 113 20.21 14.91 -14.35
CA ASP A 113 20.36 16.22 -13.71
C ASP A 113 20.06 17.37 -14.69
N SER A 114 20.53 17.25 -15.94
CA SER A 114 20.24 18.24 -17.00
C SER A 114 18.75 18.31 -17.35
N LEU A 115 18.08 17.15 -17.43
CA LEU A 115 16.63 17.08 -17.64
C LEU A 115 15.86 17.72 -16.49
N ARG A 116 16.22 17.40 -15.25
CA ARG A 116 15.57 17.94 -14.05
C ARG A 116 15.70 19.45 -13.93
N ILE A 117 16.88 20.01 -14.25
CA ILE A 117 17.09 21.46 -14.32
C ILE A 117 16.18 22.09 -15.39
N THR A 118 16.09 21.47 -16.57
CA THR A 118 15.21 21.96 -17.65
C THR A 118 13.76 22.00 -17.20
N LEU A 119 13.28 20.94 -16.53
CA LEU A 119 11.91 20.87 -16.03
C LEU A 119 11.62 21.93 -14.97
N LEU A 120 12.55 22.17 -14.03
CA LEU A 120 12.41 23.25 -13.06
C LEU A 120 12.30 24.61 -13.73
N ASN A 121 13.12 24.88 -14.75
CA ASN A 121 13.10 26.15 -15.45
C ASN A 121 11.79 26.33 -16.24
N GLN A 122 11.30 25.28 -16.91
CA GLN A 122 10.02 25.33 -17.60
C GLN A 122 8.86 25.58 -16.63
N ALA A 123 8.86 24.92 -15.47
CA ALA A 123 7.84 25.13 -14.46
C ALA A 123 7.87 26.57 -13.89
N LYS A 124 9.06 27.10 -13.62
CA LYS A 124 9.26 28.51 -13.20
C LYS A 124 8.75 29.51 -14.25
N SER A 125 8.83 29.15 -15.53
CA SER A 125 8.27 29.94 -16.63
C SER A 125 6.75 29.78 -16.81
N GLY A 126 6.07 29.06 -15.90
CA GLY A 126 4.61 28.92 -15.89
C GLY A 126 4.07 27.72 -16.68
N VAL A 127 4.93 26.81 -17.16
CA VAL A 127 4.44 25.58 -17.80
C VAL A 127 3.75 24.70 -16.74
N PRO A 128 2.48 24.29 -16.95
CA PRO A 128 1.79 23.43 -16.00
C PRO A 128 2.53 22.10 -15.76
N PHE A 129 2.65 21.69 -14.50
CA PHE A 129 3.42 20.49 -14.14
C PHE A 129 2.91 19.21 -14.82
N TYR A 130 1.59 19.10 -15.03
CA TYR A 130 1.00 18.00 -15.81
C TYR A 130 1.54 17.94 -17.25
N SER A 131 1.73 19.08 -17.91
CA SER A 131 2.32 19.13 -19.26
C SER A 131 3.78 18.67 -19.28
N LEU A 132 4.53 18.94 -18.21
CA LEU A 132 5.90 18.45 -18.04
C LEU A 132 5.94 16.93 -17.89
N ILE A 133 5.05 16.35 -17.07
CA ILE A 133 4.89 14.90 -16.91
C ILE A 133 4.61 14.24 -18.28
N GLU A 134 3.62 14.75 -19.02
CA GLU A 134 3.23 14.18 -20.32
C GLU A 134 4.33 14.33 -21.38
N THR A 135 5.17 15.35 -21.28
CA THR A 135 6.34 15.50 -22.16
C THR A 135 7.39 14.44 -21.83
N MET A 136 7.76 14.28 -20.55
CA MET A 136 8.80 13.33 -20.14
C MET A 136 8.39 11.87 -20.35
N LYS A 137 7.11 11.52 -20.15
CA LYS A 137 6.59 10.19 -20.50
C LYS A 137 6.81 9.86 -21.98
N ARG A 138 6.64 10.84 -22.87
CA ARG A 138 6.77 10.65 -24.32
C ARG A 138 8.23 10.67 -24.80
N THR A 139 9.08 11.50 -24.21
CA THR A 139 10.45 11.71 -24.71
C THR A 139 11.46 10.73 -24.15
N VAL A 140 11.35 10.39 -22.87
CA VAL A 140 12.38 9.59 -22.16
C VAL A 140 11.76 8.46 -21.36
N ASN A 141 10.49 8.14 -21.62
CA ASN A 141 9.74 7.07 -20.94
C ASN A 141 9.82 7.17 -19.39
N SER A 142 9.90 8.39 -18.86
CA SER A 142 9.91 8.61 -17.42
C SER A 142 8.60 8.13 -16.81
N LYS A 143 8.66 7.61 -15.58
CA LYS A 143 7.45 7.28 -14.81
C LYS A 143 7.03 8.49 -13.98
N GLY A 144 5.79 8.50 -13.51
CA GLY A 144 5.26 9.57 -12.67
C GLY A 144 3.87 10.02 -13.09
N GLY A 145 3.38 11.04 -12.41
CA GLY A 145 2.00 11.49 -12.46
C GLY A 145 1.52 11.95 -11.10
N ASP A 146 0.21 11.91 -10.91
CA ASP A 146 -0.41 12.03 -9.61
C ASP A 146 -0.15 10.76 -8.80
N SER A 147 0.37 10.91 -7.58
CA SER A 147 0.63 9.76 -6.70
C SER A 147 -0.63 9.13 -6.13
N GLY A 148 -1.76 9.84 -6.20
CA GLY A 148 -2.89 9.66 -5.30
C GLY A 148 -2.48 9.91 -3.84
N TRP A 149 -3.37 9.56 -2.92
CA TRP A 149 -3.02 9.47 -1.50
C TRP A 149 -2.13 8.25 -1.23
N PHE A 150 -1.14 8.40 -0.36
CA PHE A 150 -0.25 7.31 0.04
C PHE A 150 0.25 7.45 1.49
N HIS A 151 0.62 6.33 2.10
CA HIS A 151 1.28 6.30 3.41
C HIS A 151 2.80 6.51 3.26
N LYS A 152 3.44 6.94 4.35
CA LYS A 152 4.88 7.20 4.42
C LYS A 152 5.73 6.03 3.93
N GLU A 153 5.33 4.80 4.20
CA GLU A 153 6.05 3.57 3.85
C GLU A 153 6.19 3.38 2.34
N LYS A 154 5.28 3.96 1.53
CA LYS A 154 5.33 3.83 0.06
C LYS A 154 6.54 4.53 -0.54
N MET A 155 6.91 5.70 0.00
CA MET A 155 8.00 6.53 -0.54
C MET A 155 9.24 6.56 0.35
N GLY A 156 9.11 6.25 1.64
CA GLY A 156 10.20 6.26 2.61
C GLY A 156 10.34 7.59 3.36
N THR A 157 11.06 7.56 4.48
CA THR A 157 11.12 8.68 5.43
C THR A 157 11.74 9.94 4.84
N GLU A 158 12.80 9.82 4.05
CA GLU A 158 13.50 10.96 3.46
C GLU A 158 12.65 11.68 2.40
N PHE A 159 11.93 10.91 1.59
CA PHE A 159 10.98 11.48 0.63
C PHE A 159 9.91 12.30 1.35
N ILE A 160 9.34 11.73 2.41
CA ILE A 160 8.31 12.41 3.20
C ILE A 160 8.86 13.64 3.92
N SER A 161 10.07 13.60 4.48
CA SER A 161 10.63 14.77 5.17
C SER A 161 10.82 15.94 4.22
N GLN A 162 11.34 15.69 3.01
CA GLN A 162 11.47 16.70 1.96
C GLN A 162 10.09 17.21 1.50
N LEU A 163 9.13 16.32 1.28
CA LEU A 163 7.78 16.73 0.89
C LEU A 163 7.12 17.63 1.94
N ILE A 164 7.29 17.34 3.24
CA ILE A 164 6.71 18.15 4.32
C ILE A 164 7.42 19.50 4.43
N SER A 165 8.74 19.58 4.23
CA SER A 165 9.50 20.84 4.36
C SER A 165 9.19 21.88 3.28
N HIS A 166 8.52 21.49 2.20
CA HIS A 166 8.12 22.36 1.10
C HIS A 166 6.70 22.92 1.26
N GLN A 167 6.39 24.04 0.61
CA GLN A 167 5.05 24.65 0.59
C GLN A 167 4.22 24.13 -0.59
N ILE A 168 2.89 24.21 -0.50
CA ILE A 168 2.04 23.97 -1.67
C ILE A 168 2.43 24.97 -2.77
N GLY A 169 2.61 24.48 -3.98
CA GLY A 169 3.12 25.26 -5.10
C GLY A 169 4.59 24.98 -5.41
N ASP A 170 5.35 24.48 -4.45
CA ASP A 170 6.78 24.23 -4.65
C ASP A 170 7.04 23.09 -5.61
N ILE A 171 8.08 23.27 -6.43
CA ILE A 171 8.67 22.25 -7.27
C ILE A 171 10.13 22.10 -6.89
N PHE A 172 10.52 20.89 -6.50
CA PHE A 172 11.85 20.60 -5.97
C PHE A 172 12.40 19.28 -6.49
N LEU A 173 13.70 19.08 -6.35
CA LEU A 173 14.40 17.86 -6.74
C LEU A 173 14.63 16.99 -5.53
N LEU A 174 14.58 15.67 -5.74
CA LEU A 174 14.90 14.71 -4.70
C LEU A 174 15.70 13.55 -5.30
N ASP A 175 16.73 13.12 -4.58
CA ASP A 175 17.61 12.02 -4.98
C ASP A 175 17.42 10.85 -4.00
N ASP A 176 16.96 9.70 -4.48
CA ASP A 176 17.05 8.43 -3.76
C ASP A 176 18.24 7.65 -4.35
N ASN A 177 19.43 7.99 -3.88
CA ASN A 177 20.69 7.43 -4.38
C ASN A 177 20.77 5.91 -4.13
N ALA A 178 20.15 5.41 -3.05
CA ALA A 178 20.13 4.00 -2.73
C ALA A 178 19.36 3.19 -3.79
N LYS A 179 18.27 3.75 -4.32
CA LYS A 179 17.47 3.13 -5.40
C LYS A 179 17.87 3.60 -6.80
N GLN A 180 18.83 4.52 -6.91
CA GLN A 180 19.15 5.24 -8.14
C GLN A 180 17.91 5.89 -8.78
N MET A 181 17.00 6.42 -7.97
CA MET A 181 15.77 7.07 -8.43
C MET A 181 15.86 8.57 -8.19
N TYR A 182 15.58 9.36 -9.22
CA TYR A 182 15.76 10.80 -9.19
C TYR A 182 14.46 11.50 -9.55
N TYR A 183 13.96 12.33 -8.66
CA TYR A 183 12.63 12.89 -8.72
C TYR A 183 12.66 14.38 -9.04
N VAL A 184 11.61 14.83 -9.73
CA VAL A 184 11.11 16.21 -9.70
C VAL A 184 9.73 16.12 -9.06
N VAL A 185 9.53 16.79 -7.94
CA VAL A 185 8.29 16.70 -7.16
C VAL A 185 7.60 18.05 -7.18
N TYR A 186 6.29 18.05 -7.42
CA TYR A 186 5.40 19.18 -7.26
C TYR A 186 4.49 18.93 -6.06
N LYS A 187 4.60 19.78 -5.03
CA LYS A 187 3.70 19.74 -3.88
C LYS A 187 2.39 20.44 -4.23
N ASN A 188 1.37 19.66 -4.58
CA ASN A 188 0.05 20.16 -4.94
C ASN A 188 -0.98 20.07 -3.79
N THR A 189 -0.64 19.38 -2.70
CA THR A 189 -1.53 19.17 -1.54
C THR A 189 -0.74 19.18 -0.24
N ASN A 190 -1.41 19.54 0.86
CA ASN A 190 -0.91 19.27 2.21
C ASN A 190 -1.10 17.80 2.56
N GLU A 191 -0.39 17.34 3.58
CA GLU A 191 -0.75 16.11 4.27
C GLU A 191 -2.20 16.18 4.77
N SER A 192 -2.83 15.02 4.82
CA SER A 192 -4.20 14.87 5.29
C SER A 192 -4.28 13.79 6.34
N PHE A 193 -5.34 13.83 7.14
CA PHE A 193 -5.64 12.80 8.12
C PHE A 193 -6.77 11.94 7.59
N ALA A 194 -6.51 10.65 7.46
CA ALA A 194 -7.51 9.67 7.05
C ALA A 194 -7.74 8.64 8.15
N GLN A 195 -9.00 8.21 8.24
CA GLN A 195 -9.38 7.13 9.12
C GLN A 195 -9.05 5.79 8.48
N SER A 196 -8.63 4.84 9.31
CA SER A 196 -8.21 3.52 8.87
C SER A 196 -8.62 2.43 9.82
N TRP A 197 -9.00 1.29 9.25
CA TRP A 197 -9.23 0.06 9.98
C TRP A 197 -7.92 -0.72 10.07
N VAL A 198 -7.41 -0.91 11.28
CA VAL A 198 -6.25 -1.76 11.54
C VAL A 198 -6.72 -3.20 11.72
N PHE A 199 -6.05 -4.13 11.04
CA PHE A 199 -6.39 -5.54 11.09
C PHE A 199 -5.15 -6.42 11.22
N ILE A 200 -5.37 -7.64 11.68
CA ILE A 200 -4.45 -8.77 11.45
C ILE A 200 -5.09 -9.75 10.46
N ALA A 201 -4.29 -10.28 9.54
CA ALA A 201 -4.74 -11.24 8.53
C ALA A 201 -3.81 -12.45 8.44
N MET A 202 -4.39 -13.65 8.18
CA MET A 202 -3.66 -14.92 8.11
C MET A 202 -4.30 -15.98 7.18
#